data_AF-A0A399ZC01-F1
#
_entry.id   AF-A0A399ZC01-F1
#
_cell.length_a   1.000
_cell.length_b   1.000
_cell.length_c   1.000
_cell.angle_alpha   90.00
_cell.angle_beta   90.00
_cell.angle_gamma   90.00
#
_symmetry.space_group_name_H-M   'P 1'
#
loop_
_entity.id
_entity.type
_entity.pdbx_description
1 polymer ?
#
loop_
_entity_poly.entity_id
_entity_poly.type
_entity_poly.pdbx_seq_one_letter_code
_entity_poly.pdbx_strand_id
1 'polypeptide(L)'
;MDKKFVFRLSTLALLVLAACAPAVETAAPPTVTREAKPPSTAAPTSAPVSALGVDAESLRGVVIMAWHPWFGPEASLFETQVADFNSTNEWGVTVLTQGQSNYAEAFNNVTNSLGTTGQPDVTIGLPEEAWFWDERNGVTDLAPYVNDPVWGLSAEEQADFSPVFWAQDQMGEKRLGMPAERTARLMIYNQTWARELGFSAPPADAEEFRKQACAANASFRANADPKDDAYGGWLVDTAPMTALSWLTAFGGGALEGEGYRFLRPENVEALKFVKTLFDDNCAYQLAEADPVDEFANRRALFVTGGLENVAAQSRAFFDLSRNDEWTLIPFPGDGQPTMSVYGSSYIVLRSDETRQLAAWLFVRWMLSPDRQARWVQTTGMFPLRSLTLNLVADYATAHPQWVGAVKALPSAQGTPRYASWRLIRLVLGDGFNYTFRFNVPAGETAGILADMDRTVQDLVK
;
A
#
# COMPACT_ATOMS: atom_id res chain seq x y z
N MET A 1 29.64 55.43 -21.18
CA MET A 1 28.78 55.93 -20.07
C MET A 1 28.46 54.73 -19.18
N ASP A 2 29.46 54.05 -18.61
CA ASP A 2 30.24 54.41 -17.40
C ASP A 2 29.38 54.77 -16.19
N LYS A 3 29.23 53.84 -15.25
CA LYS A 3 29.98 53.89 -13.98
C LYS A 3 29.87 52.57 -13.18
N LYS A 4 31.06 52.03 -12.91
CA LYS A 4 31.38 50.97 -11.95
C LYS A 4 31.33 51.53 -10.52
N PHE A 5 31.04 50.70 -9.52
CA PHE A 5 31.48 50.93 -8.15
C PHE A 5 32.06 49.64 -7.56
N VAL A 6 33.24 49.79 -6.96
CA VAL A 6 34.21 48.79 -6.52
C VAL A 6 34.64 49.19 -5.09
N PHE A 7 35.11 48.21 -4.30
CA PHE A 7 35.94 48.33 -3.08
C PHE A 7 35.18 48.65 -1.77
N ARG A 8 35.45 48.08 -0.58
CA ARG A 8 36.71 47.59 0.04
C ARG A 8 36.52 46.51 1.11
N LEU A 9 37.52 45.62 1.16
CA LEU A 9 37.97 44.81 2.29
C LEU A 9 38.69 45.69 3.33
N SER A 10 38.50 45.49 4.65
CA SER A 10 39.46 45.91 5.69
C SER A 10 39.24 45.20 7.03
N THR A 11 40.25 44.43 7.41
CA THR A 11 40.60 43.88 8.73
C THR A 11 40.93 45.00 9.73
N LEU A 12 40.59 44.85 11.02
CA LEU A 12 41.30 45.54 12.10
C LEU A 12 41.25 44.75 13.41
N ALA A 13 42.41 44.70 14.07
CA ALA A 13 42.74 43.93 15.24
C ALA A 13 42.92 44.81 16.49
N LEU A 14 42.92 44.15 17.65
CA LEU A 14 43.53 44.50 18.95
C LEU A 14 42.97 45.68 19.76
N LEU A 15 42.67 45.40 21.05
CA LEU A 15 43.40 46.02 22.18
C LEU A 15 43.15 45.28 23.50
N VAL A 16 44.25 44.75 24.04
CA VAL A 16 44.42 44.17 25.38
C VAL A 16 44.81 45.32 26.32
N LEU A 17 44.21 45.37 27.51
CA LEU A 17 44.68 46.19 28.62
C LEU A 17 45.07 45.28 29.79
N ALA A 18 46.36 45.34 30.13
CA ALA A 18 46.99 44.68 31.25
C ALA A 18 46.86 45.52 32.53
N ALA A 19 46.73 44.86 33.68
CA ALA A 19 47.04 45.44 34.99
C ALA A 19 47.86 44.42 35.81
N CYS A 20 49.06 44.82 36.20
CA CYS A 20 49.99 44.08 37.04
C CYS A 20 49.73 44.34 38.54
N ALA A 21 49.82 43.29 39.37
CA ALA A 21 50.18 43.38 40.80
C ALA A 21 50.67 41.99 41.30
N PRO A 22 51.51 41.93 42.36
CA PRO A 22 52.61 40.97 42.49
C PRO A 22 52.24 39.62 43.12
N ALA A 23 53.10 38.63 42.85
CA ALA A 23 53.01 37.27 43.37
C ALA A 23 53.28 37.21 44.88
N VAL A 24 52.34 36.59 45.61
CA VAL A 24 52.50 36.13 46.99
C VAL A 24 52.46 34.60 46.98
N GLU A 25 53.57 34.01 47.38
CA GLU A 25 53.74 32.57 47.54
C GLU A 25 52.92 32.10 48.75
N THR A 26 51.87 31.31 48.53
CA THR A 26 51.06 30.72 49.61
C THR A 26 50.97 29.21 49.42
N ALA A 27 51.28 28.49 50.49
CA ALA A 27 51.42 27.04 50.56
C ALA A 27 50.15 26.25 50.16
N ALA A 28 50.37 25.08 49.56
CA ALA A 28 49.32 24.16 49.14
C ALA A 28 48.61 23.47 50.33
N PRO A 29 47.27 23.31 50.30
CA PRO A 29 46.55 22.44 51.23
C PRO A 29 46.59 20.96 50.79
N PRO A 30 46.40 20.01 51.73
CA PRO A 30 46.60 18.59 51.47
C PRO A 30 45.47 17.97 50.62
N THR A 31 45.86 17.08 49.72
CA THR A 31 44.99 16.27 48.87
C THR A 31 44.19 15.27 49.71
N VAL A 32 42.86 15.36 49.69
CA VAL A 32 41.97 14.31 50.20
C VAL A 32 41.74 13.30 49.09
N THR A 33 42.33 12.12 49.22
CA THR A 33 42.13 10.99 48.30
C THR A 33 40.71 10.44 48.49
N ARG A 34 39.81 10.70 47.53
CA ARG A 34 38.50 10.06 47.47
C ARG A 34 38.67 8.65 46.92
N GLU A 35 38.44 7.65 47.76
CA GLU A 35 38.49 6.23 47.41
C GLU A 35 37.49 5.92 46.29
N ALA A 36 37.99 5.39 45.17
CA ALA A 36 37.18 5.06 44.01
C ALA A 36 36.33 3.81 44.31
N LYS A 37 35.01 3.97 44.25
CA LYS A 37 34.07 2.85 44.32
C LYS A 37 34.32 1.93 43.10
N PRO A 38 34.52 0.61 43.29
CA PRO A 38 34.73 -0.31 42.17
C PRO A 38 33.51 -0.32 41.24
N PRO A 39 33.71 -0.53 39.93
CA PRO A 39 32.62 -0.57 38.96
C PRO A 39 31.63 -1.67 39.36
N SER A 40 30.34 -1.29 39.41
CA SER A 40 29.24 -2.24 39.60
C SER A 40 29.24 -3.19 38.42
N THR A 41 29.63 -4.45 38.64
CA THR A 41 29.41 -5.54 37.70
C THR A 41 27.93 -5.54 37.34
N ALA A 42 27.60 -5.26 36.07
CA ALA A 42 26.25 -5.43 35.58
C ALA A 42 25.86 -6.89 35.82
N ALA A 43 24.76 -7.11 36.55
CA ALA A 43 24.19 -8.45 36.70
C ALA A 43 23.93 -9.01 35.29
N PRO A 44 24.20 -10.31 35.02
CA PRO A 44 23.88 -10.90 33.74
C PRO A 44 22.38 -10.73 33.49
N THR A 45 22.02 -9.98 32.46
CA THR A 45 20.66 -9.90 31.95
C THR A 45 20.23 -11.33 31.65
N SER A 46 19.22 -11.84 32.35
CA SER A 46 18.64 -13.15 32.09
C SER A 46 18.26 -13.21 30.61
N ALA A 47 18.67 -14.29 29.93
CA ALA A 47 18.31 -14.50 28.53
C ALA A 47 16.78 -14.39 28.37
N PRO A 48 16.29 -13.79 27.27
CA PRO A 48 14.87 -13.72 27.00
C PRO A 48 14.26 -15.13 26.96
N VAL A 49 13.09 -15.30 27.59
CA VAL A 49 12.35 -16.57 27.62
C VAL A 49 11.07 -16.39 26.82
N SER A 50 10.83 -17.30 25.87
CA SER A 50 9.61 -17.32 25.06
C SER A 50 8.40 -17.78 25.88
N ALA A 51 7.25 -17.17 25.63
CA ALA A 51 5.97 -17.58 26.21
C ALA A 51 5.21 -18.60 25.33
N LEU A 52 5.72 -18.92 24.14
CA LEU A 52 5.05 -19.79 23.17
C LEU A 52 5.16 -21.29 23.49
N GLY A 53 6.00 -21.68 24.45
CA GLY A 53 6.09 -23.06 24.94
C GLY A 53 6.66 -24.09 23.96
N VAL A 54 7.29 -23.64 22.86
CA VAL A 54 7.88 -24.51 21.83
C VAL A 54 9.40 -24.40 21.85
N ASP A 55 10.08 -25.55 21.99
CA ASP A 55 11.53 -25.65 21.95
C ASP A 55 12.05 -25.67 20.50
N ALA A 56 13.21 -25.07 20.24
CA ALA A 56 13.80 -25.02 18.90
C ALA A 56 13.96 -26.42 18.24
N GLU A 57 14.29 -27.44 19.03
CA GLU A 57 14.50 -28.80 18.54
C GLU A 57 13.20 -29.49 18.10
N SER A 58 12.02 -29.09 18.60
CA SER A 58 10.76 -29.67 18.15
C SER A 58 10.34 -29.20 16.75
N LEU A 59 10.99 -28.14 16.23
CA LEU A 59 10.78 -27.64 14.87
C LEU A 59 11.45 -28.52 13.80
N ARG A 60 12.46 -29.32 14.17
CA ARG A 60 13.21 -30.12 13.22
C ARG A 60 12.31 -31.17 12.57
N GLY A 61 12.25 -31.14 11.24
CA GLY A 61 11.45 -32.08 10.45
C GLY A 61 9.96 -31.75 10.41
N VAL A 62 9.52 -30.62 10.96
CA VAL A 62 8.15 -30.15 10.81
C VAL A 62 7.90 -29.78 9.35
N VAL A 63 6.81 -30.30 8.79
CA VAL A 63 6.36 -29.99 7.43
C VAL A 63 5.08 -29.16 7.50
N ILE A 64 5.13 -27.97 6.91
CA ILE A 64 3.97 -27.07 6.77
C ILE A 64 3.55 -26.93 5.30
N MET A 65 2.27 -26.68 5.08
CA MET A 65 1.67 -26.44 3.77
C MET A 65 1.29 -24.96 3.63
N ALA A 66 1.73 -24.33 2.53
CA ALA A 66 1.44 -22.95 2.17
C ALA A 66 0.60 -22.88 0.90
N TRP A 67 -0.61 -22.32 0.98
CA TRP A 67 -1.47 -22.09 -0.18
C TRP A 67 -1.36 -20.66 -0.68
N HIS A 68 -1.26 -20.47 -2.00
CA HIS A 68 -1.14 -19.13 -2.59
C HIS A 68 -2.06 -18.94 -3.81
N PRO A 69 -2.58 -17.72 -4.04
CA PRO A 69 -3.45 -17.40 -5.17
C PRO A 69 -2.66 -16.94 -6.40
N TRP A 70 -1.35 -16.70 -6.25
CA TRP A 70 -0.49 -16.16 -7.28
C TRP A 70 -0.31 -17.10 -8.48
N PHE A 71 -0.05 -16.51 -9.64
CA PHE A 71 0.33 -17.16 -10.89
C PHE A 71 1.53 -16.42 -11.50
N GLY A 72 2.09 -16.93 -12.61
CA GLY A 72 3.11 -16.18 -13.37
C GLY A 72 4.40 -15.88 -12.57
N PRO A 73 4.98 -14.67 -12.74
CA PRO A 73 6.20 -14.24 -12.04
C PRO A 73 6.11 -14.30 -10.52
N GLU A 74 4.97 -13.92 -9.94
CA GLU A 74 4.70 -13.91 -8.50
C GLU A 74 4.80 -15.32 -7.93
N ALA A 75 4.09 -16.29 -8.54
CA ALA A 75 4.15 -17.69 -8.13
C ALA A 75 5.57 -18.25 -8.29
N SER A 76 6.22 -17.98 -9.42
CA SER A 76 7.57 -18.49 -9.70
C SER A 76 8.59 -17.99 -8.66
N LEU A 77 8.49 -16.71 -8.26
CA LEU A 77 9.33 -16.15 -7.21
C LEU A 77 9.01 -16.75 -5.85
N PHE A 78 7.72 -16.89 -5.50
CA PHE A 78 7.32 -17.48 -4.23
C PHE A 78 7.86 -18.92 -4.07
N GLU A 79 7.72 -19.75 -5.10
CA GLU A 79 8.27 -21.12 -5.12
C GLU A 79 9.80 -21.14 -4.96
N THR A 80 10.49 -20.20 -5.62
CA THR A 80 11.94 -20.06 -5.48
C THR A 80 12.32 -19.66 -4.06
N GLN A 81 11.59 -18.73 -3.45
CA GLN A 81 11.81 -18.29 -2.07
C GLN A 81 11.50 -19.41 -1.07
N VAL A 82 10.50 -20.24 -1.32
CA VAL A 82 10.23 -21.45 -0.52
C VAL A 82 11.37 -22.45 -0.62
N ALA A 83 11.91 -22.69 -1.82
CA ALA A 83 13.09 -23.55 -1.98
C ALA A 83 14.32 -23.01 -1.23
N ASP A 84 14.54 -21.69 -1.30
CA ASP A 84 15.59 -21.00 -0.53
C ASP A 84 15.37 -21.18 0.98
N PHE A 85 14.15 -21.00 1.49
CA PHE A 85 13.83 -21.24 2.90
C PHE A 85 14.12 -22.69 3.29
N ASN A 86 13.63 -23.67 2.53
CA ASN A 86 13.83 -25.10 2.81
C ASN A 86 15.30 -25.51 2.85
N SER A 87 16.16 -24.82 2.10
CA SER A 87 17.60 -25.10 2.07
C SER A 87 18.42 -24.34 3.12
N THR A 88 17.90 -23.24 3.67
CA THR A 88 18.69 -22.32 4.50
C THR A 88 18.19 -22.13 5.92
N ASN A 89 16.94 -22.49 6.23
CA ASN A 89 16.39 -22.24 7.56
C ASN A 89 17.09 -23.08 8.63
N GLU A 90 17.40 -22.46 9.76
CA GLU A 90 18.14 -23.09 10.86
C GLU A 90 17.30 -24.07 11.69
N TRP A 91 15.97 -24.00 11.54
CA TRP A 91 15.01 -24.78 12.33
C TRP A 91 14.74 -26.18 11.75
N GLY A 92 15.18 -26.44 10.51
CA GLY A 92 14.90 -27.71 9.82
C GLY A 92 13.43 -27.90 9.46
N VAL A 93 12.69 -26.79 9.28
CA VAL A 93 11.30 -26.78 8.81
C VAL A 93 11.28 -26.96 7.30
N THR A 94 10.32 -27.73 6.79
CA THR A 94 10.05 -27.87 5.36
C THR A 94 8.70 -27.26 5.02
N VAL A 95 8.66 -26.42 4.00
CA VAL A 95 7.45 -25.81 3.45
C VAL A 95 7.12 -26.48 2.13
N LEU A 96 5.91 -26.99 2.02
CA LEU A 96 5.29 -27.41 0.77
C LEU A 96 4.33 -26.32 0.31
N THR A 97 4.12 -26.20 -0.99
CA THR A 97 3.30 -25.16 -1.61
C THR A 97 2.20 -25.76 -2.47
N GLN A 98 1.08 -25.03 -2.58
CA GLN A 98 0.01 -25.34 -3.51
C GLN A 98 -0.65 -24.07 -4.04
N GLY A 99 -0.56 -23.85 -5.35
CA GLY A 99 -1.28 -22.79 -6.04
C GLY A 99 -2.80 -23.03 -6.06
N GLN A 100 -3.57 -21.95 -5.87
CA GLN A 100 -5.03 -21.93 -5.79
C GLN A 100 -5.69 -21.15 -6.94
N SER A 101 -4.97 -20.95 -8.05
CA SER A 101 -5.40 -20.23 -9.27
C SER A 101 -5.68 -18.73 -9.11
N ASN A 102 -6.45 -18.31 -8.10
CA ASN A 102 -6.83 -16.93 -7.81
C ASN A 102 -7.31 -16.79 -6.34
N TYR A 103 -7.52 -15.54 -5.90
CA TYR A 103 -7.97 -15.24 -4.53
C TYR A 103 -9.34 -15.84 -4.18
N ALA A 104 -10.29 -15.91 -5.11
CA ALA A 104 -11.64 -16.43 -4.83
C ALA A 104 -11.64 -17.95 -4.63
N GLU A 105 -10.88 -18.69 -5.44
CA GLU A 105 -10.67 -20.13 -5.27
C GLU A 105 -9.89 -20.42 -3.98
N ALA A 106 -8.81 -19.67 -3.70
CA ALA A 106 -8.08 -19.77 -2.44
C ALA A 106 -9.02 -19.58 -1.23
N PHE A 107 -9.85 -18.53 -1.27
CA PHE A 107 -10.80 -18.23 -0.20
C PHE A 107 -11.77 -19.40 0.04
N ASN A 108 -12.38 -19.92 -1.02
CA ASN A 108 -13.34 -21.01 -0.93
C ASN A 108 -12.69 -22.31 -0.43
N ASN A 109 -11.51 -22.65 -0.96
CA ASN A 109 -10.82 -23.89 -0.58
C ASN A 109 -10.35 -23.84 0.88
N VAL A 110 -9.78 -22.71 1.32
CA VAL A 110 -9.39 -22.54 2.74
C VAL A 110 -10.63 -22.67 3.62
N THR A 111 -11.70 -21.92 3.31
CA THR A 111 -12.96 -21.96 4.06
C THR A 111 -13.50 -23.38 4.22
N ASN A 112 -13.48 -24.17 3.15
CA ASN A 112 -13.97 -25.55 3.17
C ASN A 112 -13.03 -26.52 3.90
N SER A 113 -11.75 -26.18 4.02
CA SER A 113 -10.74 -27.01 4.69
C SER A 113 -10.64 -26.75 6.19
N LEU A 114 -11.14 -25.63 6.71
CA LEU A 114 -11.00 -25.24 8.11
C LEU A 114 -11.42 -26.35 9.08
N GLY A 115 -10.54 -26.69 10.02
CA GLY A 115 -10.78 -27.72 11.03
C GLY A 115 -10.62 -29.16 10.51
N THR A 116 -10.27 -29.35 9.24
CA THR A 116 -9.91 -30.66 8.68
C THR A 116 -8.40 -30.89 8.74
N THR A 117 -7.96 -32.14 8.62
CA THR A 117 -6.53 -32.48 8.51
C THR A 117 -5.89 -32.02 7.20
N GLY A 118 -6.68 -31.53 6.24
CA GLY A 118 -6.23 -31.07 4.92
C GLY A 118 -6.12 -29.56 4.78
N GLN A 119 -6.36 -28.78 5.85
CA GLN A 119 -6.14 -27.33 5.80
C GLN A 119 -4.64 -27.00 5.63
N PRO A 120 -4.29 -25.89 4.97
CA PRO A 120 -2.92 -25.39 4.99
C PRO A 120 -2.56 -24.82 6.37
N ASP A 121 -1.27 -24.64 6.63
CA ASP A 121 -0.77 -23.93 7.81
C ASP A 121 -0.64 -22.43 7.53
N VAL A 122 -0.28 -22.09 6.29
CA VAL A 122 -0.19 -20.71 5.80
C VAL A 122 -1.06 -20.58 4.56
N THR A 123 -1.84 -19.51 4.48
CA THR A 123 -2.48 -19.11 3.23
C THR A 123 -2.17 -17.66 2.92
N ILE A 124 -1.98 -17.34 1.65
CA ILE A 124 -1.95 -15.96 1.18
C ILE A 124 -3.37 -15.58 0.78
N GLY A 125 -3.95 -14.62 1.49
CA GLY A 125 -5.33 -14.18 1.30
C GLY A 125 -5.48 -12.69 1.60
N LEU A 126 -6.68 -12.16 1.44
CA LEU A 126 -6.94 -10.75 1.76
C LEU A 126 -7.19 -10.58 3.28
N PRO A 127 -6.87 -9.42 3.89
CA PRO A 127 -7.12 -9.18 5.31
C PRO A 127 -8.57 -9.45 5.73
N GLU A 128 -9.54 -9.10 4.87
CA GLU A 128 -10.96 -9.37 5.12
C GLU A 128 -11.36 -10.85 5.14
N GLU A 129 -10.58 -11.71 4.50
CA GLU A 129 -10.75 -13.15 4.53
C GLU A 129 -10.23 -13.72 5.86
N ALA A 130 -9.12 -13.18 6.38
CA ALA A 130 -8.60 -13.53 7.70
C ALA A 130 -9.62 -13.24 8.80
N TRP A 131 -10.29 -12.07 8.76
CA TRP A 131 -11.36 -11.75 9.71
C TRP A 131 -12.51 -12.74 9.63
N PHE A 132 -12.94 -13.10 8.42
CA PHE A 132 -14.00 -14.09 8.22
C PHE A 132 -13.63 -15.46 8.78
N TRP A 133 -12.37 -15.89 8.66
CA TRP A 133 -11.90 -17.15 9.24
C TRP A 133 -11.68 -17.07 10.76
N ASP A 134 -11.26 -15.93 11.32
CA ASP A 134 -11.11 -15.73 12.77
C ASP A 134 -12.45 -15.87 13.50
N GLU A 135 -13.54 -15.36 12.92
CA GLU A 135 -14.91 -15.56 13.44
C GLU A 135 -15.29 -17.05 13.59
N ARG A 136 -14.59 -17.94 12.87
CA ARG A 136 -14.74 -19.40 12.89
C ARG A 136 -13.63 -20.10 13.67
N ASN A 137 -12.81 -19.35 14.42
CA ASN A 137 -11.61 -19.81 15.12
C ASN A 137 -10.56 -20.45 14.20
N GLY A 138 -10.55 -20.10 12.91
CA GLY A 138 -9.68 -20.69 11.90
C GLY A 138 -8.30 -20.06 11.78
N VAL A 139 -8.07 -18.89 12.40
CA VAL A 139 -6.84 -18.10 12.28
C VAL A 139 -6.09 -18.06 13.60
N THR A 140 -4.77 -18.15 13.53
CA THR A 140 -3.86 -17.94 14.67
C THR A 140 -3.67 -16.45 14.90
N ASP A 141 -3.86 -16.00 16.14
CA ASP A 141 -3.41 -14.65 16.53
C ASP A 141 -1.88 -14.61 16.56
N LEU A 142 -1.30 -13.81 15.67
CA LEU A 142 0.14 -13.62 15.53
C LEU A 142 0.70 -12.59 16.52
N ALA A 143 -0.13 -11.86 17.28
CA ALA A 143 0.38 -10.87 18.23
C ALA A 143 1.35 -11.46 19.27
N PRO A 144 1.12 -12.67 19.86
CA PRO A 144 2.10 -13.32 20.72
C PRO A 144 3.39 -13.72 20.01
N TYR A 145 3.31 -14.07 18.72
CA TYR A 145 4.46 -14.51 17.93
C TYR A 145 5.34 -13.33 17.51
N VAL A 146 4.72 -12.27 17.01
CA VAL A 146 5.39 -11.03 16.59
C VAL A 146 6.14 -10.38 17.76
N ASN A 147 5.56 -10.42 18.97
CA ASN A 147 6.12 -9.79 20.16
C ASN A 147 6.97 -10.73 21.03
N ASP A 148 7.16 -11.99 20.61
CA ASP A 148 7.95 -12.93 21.39
C ASP A 148 9.43 -12.50 21.44
N PRO A 149 10.08 -12.49 22.61
CA PRO A 149 11.44 -11.97 22.74
C PRO A 149 12.52 -12.90 22.17
N VAL A 150 12.16 -14.12 21.75
CA VAL A 150 13.05 -15.10 21.11
C VAL A 150 12.68 -15.28 19.63
N TRP A 151 11.39 -15.43 19.34
CA TRP A 151 10.87 -15.80 18.02
C TRP A 151 10.27 -14.64 17.22
N GLY A 152 10.10 -13.47 17.85
CA GLY A 152 9.41 -12.34 17.27
C GLY A 152 10.31 -11.43 16.42
N LEU A 153 9.80 -10.21 16.26
CA LEU A 153 10.46 -9.07 15.62
C LEU A 153 10.80 -8.03 16.69
N SER A 154 11.96 -7.38 16.56
CA SER A 154 12.31 -6.26 17.43
C SER A 154 11.32 -5.10 17.25
N ALA A 155 11.27 -4.18 18.22
CA ALA A 155 10.42 -2.99 18.11
C ALA A 155 10.81 -2.14 16.89
N GLU A 156 12.09 -2.06 16.57
CA GLU A 156 12.60 -1.38 15.38
C GLU A 156 12.16 -2.08 14.09
N GLU A 157 12.19 -3.42 14.06
CA GLU A 157 11.71 -4.18 12.90
C GLU A 157 10.21 -4.03 12.68
N GLN A 158 9.41 -3.97 13.75
CA GLN A 158 7.98 -3.69 13.66
C GLN A 158 7.70 -2.26 13.18
N ALA A 159 8.43 -1.27 13.71
CA ALA A 159 8.29 0.13 13.31
C ALA A 159 8.78 0.44 11.89
N ASP A 160 9.59 -0.44 11.30
CA ASP A 160 10.10 -0.33 9.94
C ASP A 160 9.00 -0.62 8.88
N PHE A 161 7.92 -1.32 9.24
CA PHE A 161 6.78 -1.51 8.35
C PHE A 161 6.02 -0.20 8.12
N SER A 162 5.52 -0.02 6.89
CA SER A 162 4.61 1.10 6.59
C SER A 162 3.36 1.03 7.48
N PRO A 163 3.02 2.10 8.25
CA PRO A 163 1.90 2.07 9.19
C PRO A 163 0.56 1.71 8.55
N VAL A 164 0.31 2.19 7.33
CA VAL A 164 -0.95 1.92 6.61
C VAL A 164 -1.07 0.46 6.17
N PHE A 165 0.05 -0.23 5.94
CA PHE A 165 0.05 -1.67 5.64
C PHE A 165 -0.05 -2.51 6.91
N TRP A 166 0.74 -2.15 7.93
CA TRP A 166 0.76 -2.83 9.22
C TRP A 166 -0.60 -2.86 9.91
N ALA A 167 -1.37 -1.78 9.77
CA ALA A 167 -2.69 -1.63 10.38
C ALA A 167 -3.80 -2.47 9.73
N GLN A 168 -3.59 -2.94 8.48
CA GLN A 168 -4.60 -3.73 7.76
C GLN A 168 -4.78 -5.12 8.33
N ASP A 169 -3.76 -5.67 9.00
CA ASP A 169 -3.82 -7.04 9.56
C ASP A 169 -4.15 -7.07 11.07
N GLN A 170 -4.45 -5.91 11.65
CA GLN A 170 -4.77 -5.74 13.07
C GLN A 170 -6.28 -5.63 13.29
N MET A 171 -6.82 -6.44 14.20
CA MET A 171 -8.20 -6.37 14.67
C MET A 171 -8.24 -6.35 16.21
N GLY A 172 -8.53 -5.18 16.77
CA GLY A 172 -8.40 -4.98 18.22
C GLY A 172 -6.96 -5.28 18.66
N GLU A 173 -6.81 -6.18 19.63
CA GLU A 173 -5.49 -6.63 20.12
C GLU A 173 -4.89 -7.77 19.27
N LYS A 174 -5.70 -8.46 18.46
CA LYS A 174 -5.24 -9.56 17.62
C LYS A 174 -4.56 -9.07 16.34
N ARG A 175 -3.57 -9.83 15.89
CA ARG A 175 -2.98 -9.71 14.56
C ARG A 175 -3.26 -10.98 13.76
N LEU A 176 -4.08 -10.87 12.72
CA LEU A 176 -4.60 -12.02 11.99
C LEU A 176 -3.84 -12.31 10.70
N GLY A 177 -2.78 -11.55 10.45
CA GLY A 177 -1.86 -11.77 9.35
C GLY A 177 -0.65 -10.84 9.41
N MET A 178 0.20 -10.99 8.41
CA MET A 178 1.28 -10.06 8.11
C MET A 178 1.19 -9.65 6.65
N PRO A 179 1.51 -8.40 6.29
CA PRO A 179 1.39 -7.96 4.91
C PRO A 179 2.30 -8.82 4.01
N ALA A 180 1.78 -9.39 2.93
CA ALA A 180 2.55 -10.17 1.96
C ALA A 180 2.84 -9.35 0.70
N GLU A 181 1.82 -8.64 0.23
CA GLU A 181 1.86 -7.82 -0.97
C GLU A 181 0.92 -6.63 -0.79
N ARG A 182 1.34 -5.43 -1.24
CA ARG A 182 0.48 -4.25 -1.25
C ARG A 182 0.59 -3.51 -2.57
N THR A 183 -0.56 -3.11 -3.09
CA THR A 183 -0.73 -2.21 -4.23
C THR A 183 -1.59 -1.00 -3.80
N ALA A 184 -1.86 -0.08 -4.72
CA ALA A 184 -2.81 1.00 -4.56
C ALA A 184 -3.68 1.13 -5.80
N ARG A 185 -4.85 1.76 -5.64
CA ARG A 185 -5.63 2.27 -6.77
C ARG A 185 -5.24 3.71 -7.03
N LEU A 186 -4.76 3.98 -8.23
CA LEU A 186 -4.18 5.25 -8.67
C LEU A 186 -4.73 5.62 -10.05
N MET A 187 -4.54 6.89 -10.43
CA MET A 187 -4.72 7.32 -11.81
C MET A 187 -3.39 7.29 -12.56
N ILE A 188 -3.41 6.75 -13.77
CA ILE A 188 -2.32 6.83 -14.73
C ILE A 188 -2.61 8.05 -15.61
N TYR A 189 -1.66 8.98 -15.68
CA TYR A 189 -1.83 10.31 -16.26
C TYR A 189 -0.74 10.62 -17.29
N ASN A 190 -1.13 11.04 -18.51
CA ASN A 190 -0.21 11.38 -19.59
C ASN A 190 0.23 12.85 -19.48
N GLN A 191 1.43 13.07 -18.96
CA GLN A 191 1.98 14.41 -18.71
C GLN A 191 2.36 15.12 -20.01
N THR A 192 2.81 14.38 -21.03
CA THR A 192 3.19 14.98 -22.31
C THR A 192 1.98 15.55 -23.02
N TRP A 193 0.92 14.76 -23.13
CA TRP A 193 -0.32 15.22 -23.75
C TRP A 193 -0.99 16.34 -22.94
N ALA A 194 -0.97 16.27 -21.61
CA ALA A 194 -1.48 17.36 -20.80
C ALA A 194 -0.75 18.70 -21.03
N ARG A 195 0.58 18.67 -21.21
CA ARG A 195 1.35 19.88 -21.57
C ARG A 195 0.96 20.43 -22.93
N GLU A 196 0.71 19.57 -23.92
CA GLU A 196 0.20 19.99 -25.24
C GLU A 196 -1.18 20.66 -25.12
N LEU A 197 -2.00 20.23 -24.16
CA LEU A 197 -3.30 20.84 -23.83
C LEU A 197 -3.17 22.10 -22.95
N GLY A 198 -1.95 22.50 -22.56
CA GLY A 198 -1.67 23.71 -21.78
C GLY A 198 -1.58 23.52 -20.27
N PHE A 199 -1.47 22.29 -19.77
CA PHE A 199 -1.35 21.98 -18.33
C PHE A 199 0.07 21.52 -17.97
N SER A 200 0.74 22.27 -17.10
CA SER A 200 2.13 21.99 -16.70
C SER A 200 2.27 21.09 -15.47
N ALA A 201 1.16 20.82 -14.77
CA ALA A 201 1.13 20.00 -13.56
C ALA A 201 -0.02 18.98 -13.61
N PRO A 202 0.10 17.83 -12.91
CA PRO A 202 -1.05 16.98 -12.64
C PRO A 202 -2.13 17.74 -11.86
N PRO A 203 -3.41 17.36 -11.99
CA PRO A 203 -4.49 18.01 -11.28
C PRO A 203 -4.32 17.81 -9.76
N ALA A 204 -4.40 18.91 -9.00
CA ALA A 204 -4.29 18.90 -7.55
C ALA A 204 -5.64 18.65 -6.86
N ASP A 205 -6.74 18.96 -7.54
CA ASP A 205 -8.10 18.87 -7.02
C ASP A 205 -9.12 18.47 -8.11
N ALA A 206 -10.38 18.32 -7.70
CA ALA A 206 -11.47 17.92 -8.57
C ALA A 206 -11.73 18.91 -9.72
N GLU A 207 -11.60 20.22 -9.48
CA GLU A 207 -11.83 21.24 -10.51
C GLU A 207 -10.75 21.15 -11.59
N GLU A 208 -9.49 21.07 -11.19
CA GLU A 208 -8.37 20.88 -12.11
C GLU A 208 -8.49 19.57 -12.88
N PHE A 209 -8.89 18.49 -12.22
CA PHE A 209 -9.13 17.21 -12.89
C PHE A 209 -10.20 17.32 -13.98
N ARG A 210 -11.35 17.92 -13.66
CA ARG A 210 -12.41 18.17 -14.64
C ARG A 210 -11.90 19.01 -15.81
N LYS A 211 -11.20 20.10 -15.53
CA LYS A 211 -10.67 21.00 -16.56
C LYS A 211 -9.75 20.27 -17.53
N GLN A 212 -8.85 19.43 -17.03
CA GLN A 212 -7.91 18.66 -17.85
C GLN A 212 -8.62 17.57 -18.65
N ALA A 213 -9.50 16.80 -18.00
CA ALA A 213 -10.25 15.73 -18.65
C ALA A 213 -11.16 16.28 -19.78
N CYS A 214 -11.85 17.40 -19.52
CA CYS A 214 -12.69 18.06 -20.52
C CYS A 214 -11.87 18.66 -21.67
N ALA A 215 -10.70 19.26 -21.38
CA ALA A 215 -9.83 19.80 -22.43
C ALA A 215 -9.32 18.70 -23.36
N ALA A 216 -8.99 17.53 -22.81
CA ALA A 216 -8.58 16.39 -23.61
C ALA A 216 -9.73 15.85 -24.48
N ASN A 217 -10.96 15.73 -23.96
CA ASN A 217 -12.12 15.41 -24.80
C ASN A 217 -12.38 16.45 -25.88
N ALA A 218 -12.30 17.74 -25.55
CA ALA A 218 -12.49 18.82 -26.52
C ALA A 218 -11.47 18.75 -27.67
N SER A 219 -10.27 18.21 -27.44
CA SER A 219 -9.26 18.02 -28.49
C SER A 219 -9.65 16.96 -29.54
N PHE A 220 -10.44 15.94 -29.15
CA PHE A 220 -11.02 14.95 -30.07
C PHE A 220 -12.18 15.58 -30.86
N ARG A 221 -13.11 16.25 -30.17
CA ARG A 221 -14.26 16.91 -30.81
C ARG A 221 -13.90 18.06 -31.78
N ALA A 222 -12.67 18.54 -31.75
CA ALA A 222 -12.17 19.56 -32.66
C ALA A 222 -11.76 18.98 -34.04
N ASN A 223 -11.67 17.66 -34.18
CA ASN A 223 -11.36 16.98 -35.44
C ASN A 223 -12.63 16.79 -36.31
N ALA A 224 -12.49 16.14 -37.47
CA ALA A 224 -13.59 15.92 -38.42
C ALA A 224 -14.24 14.52 -38.33
N ASP A 225 -13.75 13.62 -37.46
CA ASP A 225 -14.25 12.25 -37.31
C ASP A 225 -15.11 12.11 -36.05
N PRO A 226 -16.44 12.20 -36.15
CA PRO A 226 -17.32 12.14 -34.97
C PRO A 226 -17.31 10.78 -34.27
N LYS A 227 -16.61 9.76 -34.81
CA LYS A 227 -16.52 8.44 -34.20
C LYS A 227 -15.64 8.41 -32.96
N ASP A 228 -14.74 9.39 -32.81
CA ASP A 228 -13.80 9.45 -31.69
C ASP A 228 -14.14 10.55 -30.66
N ASP A 229 -15.28 11.23 -30.83
CA ASP A 229 -15.79 12.31 -29.96
C ASP A 229 -15.94 11.94 -28.48
N ALA A 230 -15.97 10.65 -28.15
CA ALA A 230 -16.06 10.16 -26.77
C ALA A 230 -14.70 10.06 -26.06
N TYR A 231 -13.59 10.09 -26.79
CA TYR A 231 -12.23 9.92 -26.24
C TYR A 231 -11.69 11.20 -25.61
N GLY A 232 -10.46 11.16 -25.10
CA GLY A 232 -9.78 12.32 -24.52
C GLY A 232 -9.83 12.37 -23.01
N GLY A 233 -11.01 12.17 -22.42
CA GLY A 233 -11.24 12.31 -20.99
C GLY A 233 -10.63 11.22 -20.11
N TRP A 234 -11.33 10.95 -19.00
CA TRP A 234 -11.04 9.80 -18.14
C TRP A 234 -11.78 8.55 -18.64
N LEU A 235 -11.05 7.47 -18.92
CA LEU A 235 -11.65 6.15 -19.12
C LEU A 235 -12.00 5.54 -17.76
N VAL A 236 -13.30 5.45 -17.51
CA VAL A 236 -13.88 4.98 -16.25
C VAL A 236 -13.88 3.46 -16.20
N ASP A 237 -13.29 2.90 -15.15
CA ASP A 237 -13.66 1.57 -14.66
C ASP A 237 -14.54 1.68 -13.41
N THR A 238 -15.18 0.56 -13.06
CA THR A 238 -16.08 0.48 -11.92
C THR A 238 -15.59 -0.48 -10.86
N ALA A 239 -14.27 -0.65 -10.76
CA ALA A 239 -13.67 -1.45 -9.71
C ALA A 239 -14.00 -0.83 -8.34
N PRO A 240 -14.29 -1.65 -7.30
CA PRO A 240 -14.58 -1.16 -5.96
C PRO A 240 -13.57 -0.16 -5.40
N MET A 241 -12.28 -0.33 -5.71
CA MET A 241 -11.23 0.56 -5.21
C MET A 241 -11.16 1.89 -5.95
N THR A 242 -11.64 1.95 -7.20
CA THR A 242 -11.80 3.22 -7.94
C THR A 242 -12.89 4.05 -7.26
N ALA A 243 -14.03 3.41 -6.99
CA ALA A 243 -15.13 4.02 -6.25
C ALA A 243 -14.69 4.49 -4.86
N LEU A 244 -14.05 3.62 -4.07
CA LEU A 244 -13.56 3.98 -2.73
C LEU A 244 -12.59 5.16 -2.78
N SER A 245 -11.66 5.18 -3.73
CA SER A 245 -10.67 6.25 -3.85
C SER A 245 -11.31 7.60 -4.16
N TRP A 246 -12.33 7.65 -5.03
CA TRP A 246 -13.12 8.85 -5.26
C TRP A 246 -13.88 9.31 -4.01
N LEU A 247 -14.56 8.39 -3.31
CA LEU A 247 -15.27 8.73 -2.07
C LEU A 247 -14.29 9.32 -1.03
N THR A 248 -13.13 8.71 -0.83
CA THR A 248 -12.12 9.19 0.12
C THR A 248 -11.48 10.50 -0.29
N ALA A 249 -11.29 10.76 -1.59
CA ALA A 249 -10.71 12.01 -2.09
C ALA A 249 -11.60 13.23 -1.83
N PHE A 250 -12.91 13.02 -1.68
CA PHE A 250 -13.89 14.03 -1.26
C PHE A 250 -14.11 14.07 0.26
N GLY A 251 -13.29 13.36 1.05
CA GLY A 251 -13.41 13.30 2.51
C GLY A 251 -14.46 12.31 3.03
N GLY A 252 -15.08 11.54 2.13
CA GLY A 252 -16.03 10.50 2.45
C GLY A 252 -15.38 9.13 2.66
N GLY A 253 -16.02 8.08 2.15
CA GLY A 253 -15.58 6.68 2.29
C GLY A 253 -16.74 5.73 2.60
N ALA A 254 -16.42 4.50 3.00
CA ALA A 254 -17.42 3.46 3.25
C ALA A 254 -17.94 3.41 4.70
N LEU A 255 -17.26 4.04 5.66
CA LEU A 255 -17.53 3.93 7.09
C LEU A 255 -17.91 5.28 7.72
N GLU A 256 -18.82 5.24 8.70
CA GLU A 256 -19.12 6.33 9.64
C GLU A 256 -19.18 5.75 11.06
N GLY A 257 -18.24 6.17 11.91
CA GLY A 257 -18.00 5.50 13.19
C GLY A 257 -17.59 4.04 13.00
N GLU A 258 -18.26 3.13 13.70
CA GLU A 258 -17.98 1.68 13.69
C GLU A 258 -18.84 0.91 12.67
N GLY A 259 -19.52 1.59 11.74
CA GLY A 259 -20.46 0.97 10.82
C GLY A 259 -20.34 1.45 9.38
N TYR A 260 -20.88 0.66 8.45
CA TYR A 260 -20.99 1.07 7.06
C TYR A 260 -22.04 2.16 6.88
N ARG A 261 -21.66 3.22 6.15
CA ARG A 261 -22.55 4.31 5.78
C ARG A 261 -22.06 4.98 4.51
N PHE A 262 -22.78 4.74 3.42
CA PHE A 262 -22.53 5.32 2.11
C PHE A 262 -23.31 6.61 1.90
N LEU A 263 -24.56 6.74 2.37
CA LEU A 263 -25.32 7.97 2.23
C LEU A 263 -24.82 9.05 3.20
N ARG A 264 -23.88 9.86 2.71
CA ARG A 264 -23.27 10.99 3.42
C ARG A 264 -22.98 12.14 2.45
N PRO A 265 -22.96 13.41 2.91
CA PRO A 265 -22.76 14.58 2.04
C PRO A 265 -21.52 14.46 1.13
N GLU A 266 -20.38 14.03 1.68
CA GLU A 266 -19.11 13.92 0.98
C GLU A 266 -19.17 12.88 -0.16
N ASN A 267 -19.82 11.75 0.10
CA ASN A 267 -20.02 10.70 -0.91
C ASN A 267 -21.01 11.13 -2.01
N VAL A 268 -22.03 11.93 -1.65
CA VAL A 268 -22.98 12.49 -2.63
C VAL A 268 -22.25 13.43 -3.58
N GLU A 269 -21.40 14.33 -3.06
CA GLU A 269 -20.61 15.23 -3.92
C GLU A 269 -19.60 14.46 -4.78
N ALA A 270 -18.94 13.42 -4.25
CA ALA A 270 -18.06 12.56 -5.04
C ALA A 270 -18.78 11.91 -6.24
N LEU A 271 -19.94 11.27 -5.99
CA LEU A 271 -20.71 10.63 -7.07
C LEU A 271 -21.27 11.64 -8.06
N LYS A 272 -21.74 12.78 -7.58
CA LYS A 272 -22.24 13.86 -8.43
C LYS A 272 -21.13 14.43 -9.31
N PHE A 273 -19.92 14.58 -8.78
CA PHE A 273 -18.76 15.03 -9.53
C PHE A 273 -18.41 14.08 -10.67
N VAL A 274 -18.19 12.78 -10.40
CA VAL A 274 -17.84 11.81 -11.46
C VAL A 274 -18.97 11.65 -12.48
N LYS A 275 -20.23 11.76 -12.04
CA LYS A 275 -21.39 11.74 -12.94
C LYS A 275 -21.41 12.97 -13.84
N THR A 276 -21.12 14.15 -13.30
CA THR A 276 -21.04 15.38 -14.09
C THR A 276 -19.96 15.27 -15.17
N LEU A 277 -18.80 14.67 -14.87
CA LEU A 277 -17.77 14.41 -15.88
C LEU A 277 -18.28 13.53 -17.01
N PHE A 278 -19.01 12.47 -16.67
CA PHE A 278 -19.59 11.56 -17.65
C PHE A 278 -20.66 12.24 -18.51
N ASP A 279 -21.57 13.00 -17.89
CA ASP A 279 -22.63 13.74 -18.61
C ASP A 279 -22.07 14.84 -19.52
N ASP A 280 -20.95 15.45 -19.14
CA ASP A 280 -20.23 16.44 -19.94
C ASP A 280 -19.33 15.82 -21.01
N ASN A 281 -19.27 14.49 -21.13
CA ASN A 281 -18.35 13.71 -21.99
C ASN A 281 -16.86 13.89 -21.66
N CYS A 282 -16.53 14.38 -20.46
CA CYS A 282 -15.16 14.46 -19.95
C CYS A 282 -14.69 13.15 -19.30
N ALA A 283 -15.58 12.18 -19.17
CA ALA A 283 -15.29 10.80 -18.81
C ALA A 283 -16.17 9.87 -19.63
N TYR A 284 -15.70 8.65 -19.89
CA TYR A 284 -16.43 7.68 -20.71
C TYR A 284 -16.18 6.24 -20.24
N GLN A 285 -17.10 5.34 -20.60
CA GLN A 285 -16.96 3.91 -20.39
C GLN A 285 -16.92 3.20 -21.74
N LEU A 286 -16.02 2.22 -21.87
CA LEU A 286 -15.97 1.33 -23.03
C LEU A 286 -15.91 -0.11 -22.53
N ALA A 287 -16.98 -0.88 -22.78
CA ALA A 287 -17.18 -2.19 -22.17
C ALA A 287 -16.08 -3.22 -22.49
N GLU A 288 -15.42 -3.08 -23.64
CA GLU A 288 -14.36 -3.98 -24.12
C GLU A 288 -13.02 -3.25 -24.31
N ALA A 289 -12.83 -2.05 -23.72
CA ALA A 289 -11.54 -1.39 -23.73
C ALA A 289 -10.53 -2.13 -22.86
N ASP A 290 -9.31 -2.30 -23.36
CA ASP A 290 -8.15 -2.46 -22.49
C ASP A 290 -7.63 -1.05 -22.12
N PRO A 291 -7.71 -0.62 -20.84
CA PRO A 291 -7.20 0.67 -20.41
C PRO A 291 -5.73 0.91 -20.77
N VAL A 292 -4.91 -0.15 -20.82
CA VAL A 292 -3.49 -0.05 -21.19
C VAL A 292 -3.34 0.42 -22.64
N ASP A 293 -4.11 -0.18 -23.55
CA ASP A 293 -4.10 0.14 -24.97
C ASP A 293 -4.74 1.50 -25.26
N GLU A 294 -5.86 1.81 -24.60
CA GLU A 294 -6.54 3.11 -24.76
C GLU A 294 -5.63 4.25 -24.30
N PHE A 295 -4.96 4.10 -23.15
CA PHE A 295 -4.00 5.09 -22.65
C PHE A 295 -2.78 5.23 -23.56
N ALA A 296 -2.17 4.12 -23.99
CA ALA A 296 -0.98 4.15 -24.85
C ALA A 296 -1.25 4.71 -26.25
N ASN A 297 -2.50 4.70 -26.70
CA ASN A 297 -2.93 5.32 -27.95
C ASN A 297 -3.43 6.76 -27.80
N ARG A 298 -3.24 7.39 -26.63
CA ARG A 298 -3.79 8.73 -26.31
C ARG A 298 -5.31 8.82 -26.55
N ARG A 299 -6.06 7.76 -26.26
CA ARG A 299 -7.54 7.78 -26.28
C ARG A 299 -8.14 8.15 -24.93
N ALA A 300 -7.34 8.15 -23.87
CA ALA A 300 -7.72 8.68 -22.56
C ALA A 300 -6.54 9.44 -21.94
N LEU A 301 -6.77 10.65 -21.45
CA LEU A 301 -5.76 11.41 -20.69
C LEU A 301 -5.52 10.78 -19.33
N PHE A 302 -6.57 10.20 -18.75
CA PHE A 302 -6.55 9.48 -17.49
C PHE A 302 -7.11 8.08 -17.69
N VAL A 303 -6.43 7.07 -17.15
CA VAL A 303 -7.01 5.76 -16.86
C VAL A 303 -6.73 5.42 -15.40
N THR A 304 -7.43 4.43 -14.85
CA THR A 304 -7.20 4.01 -13.46
C THR A 304 -6.58 2.62 -13.42
N GLY A 305 -5.59 2.43 -12.56
CA GLY A 305 -4.84 1.19 -12.44
C GLY A 305 -4.23 1.02 -11.05
N GLY A 306 -3.54 -0.10 -10.85
CA GLY A 306 -2.64 -0.31 -9.71
C GLY A 306 -1.20 -0.54 -10.15
N LEU A 307 -0.33 -0.84 -9.18
CA LEU A 307 1.08 -1.12 -9.45
C LEU A 307 1.27 -2.34 -10.34
N GLU A 308 0.38 -3.32 -10.24
CA GLU A 308 0.30 -4.49 -11.11
C GLU A 308 0.17 -4.14 -12.60
N ASN A 309 -0.34 -2.95 -12.94
CA ASN A 309 -0.51 -2.52 -14.33
C ASN A 309 0.70 -1.76 -14.89
N VAL A 310 1.64 -1.31 -14.05
CA VAL A 310 2.73 -0.40 -14.45
C VAL A 310 3.69 -1.04 -15.47
N ALA A 311 4.02 -2.32 -15.27
CA ALA A 311 4.88 -3.06 -16.19
C ALA A 311 4.21 -3.25 -17.56
N ALA A 312 2.94 -3.64 -17.58
CA ALA A 312 2.16 -3.77 -18.81
C ALA A 312 2.03 -2.42 -19.53
N GLN A 313 1.78 -1.34 -18.80
CA GLN A 313 1.68 0.00 -19.36
C GLN A 313 3.00 0.48 -19.99
N SER A 314 4.12 0.25 -19.30
CA SER A 314 5.47 0.59 -19.79
C SER A 314 5.78 -0.18 -21.08
N ARG A 315 5.42 -1.47 -21.12
CA ARG A 315 5.58 -2.31 -22.30
C ARG A 315 4.75 -1.83 -23.48
N ALA A 316 3.48 -1.48 -23.27
CA ALA A 316 2.63 -0.95 -24.33
C ALA A 316 3.20 0.34 -24.95
N PHE A 317 3.76 1.23 -24.13
CA PHE A 317 4.44 2.44 -24.64
C PHE A 317 5.67 2.09 -25.48
N PHE A 318 6.48 1.14 -25.01
CA PHE A 318 7.64 0.66 -25.76
C PHE A 318 7.25 0.02 -27.10
N ASP A 319 6.31 -0.92 -27.09
CA ASP A 319 5.87 -1.67 -28.27
C ASP A 319 5.24 -0.74 -29.32
N LEU A 320 4.54 0.31 -28.88
CA LEU A 320 3.97 1.35 -29.76
C LEU A 320 4.93 2.51 -30.08
N SER A 321 6.18 2.44 -29.61
CA SER A 321 7.18 3.52 -29.78
C SER A 321 6.67 4.90 -29.32
N ARG A 322 5.91 4.93 -28.22
CA ARG A 322 5.39 6.15 -27.60
C ARG A 322 6.46 6.75 -26.68
N ASN A 323 6.77 8.03 -26.92
CA ASN A 323 7.74 8.78 -26.13
C ASN A 323 7.08 9.68 -25.06
N ASP A 324 5.79 9.50 -24.82
CA ASP A 324 5.05 10.27 -23.84
C ASP A 324 5.53 9.97 -22.43
N GLU A 325 5.85 11.02 -21.69
CA GLU A 325 5.98 10.96 -20.24
C GLU A 325 4.61 10.77 -19.60
N TRP A 326 4.52 9.80 -18.69
CA TRP A 326 3.34 9.52 -17.88
C TRP A 326 3.74 9.18 -16.43
N THR A 327 2.80 9.36 -15.51
CA THR A 327 3.01 9.10 -14.09
C THR A 327 1.75 8.51 -13.45
N LEU A 328 1.90 7.97 -12.24
CA LEU A 328 0.78 7.66 -11.36
C LEU A 328 0.51 8.85 -10.45
N ILE A 329 -0.76 9.18 -10.23
CA ILE A 329 -1.20 10.20 -9.28
C ILE A 329 -2.33 9.66 -8.38
N PRO A 330 -2.39 10.09 -7.11
CA PRO A 330 -3.56 9.88 -6.26
C PRO A 330 -4.82 10.51 -6.88
N PHE A 331 -5.98 10.12 -6.38
CA PHE A 331 -7.25 10.68 -6.82
C PHE A 331 -7.39 12.14 -6.36
N PRO A 332 -7.59 13.10 -7.29
CA PRO A 332 -7.72 14.51 -6.97
C PRO A 332 -9.19 14.84 -6.67
N GLY A 333 -9.52 14.95 -5.38
CA GLY A 333 -10.85 15.38 -4.92
C GLY A 333 -10.80 16.79 -4.35
N ASP A 334 -11.79 17.15 -3.52
CA ASP A 334 -11.82 18.44 -2.81
C ASP A 334 -10.98 18.43 -1.51
N GLY A 335 -10.48 17.26 -1.11
CA GLY A 335 -9.57 17.06 0.01
C GLY A 335 -8.10 16.93 -0.43
N GLN A 336 -7.25 16.43 0.48
CA GLN A 336 -5.89 16.04 0.10
C GLN A 336 -5.93 14.84 -0.85
N PRO A 337 -5.21 14.87 -2.00
CA PRO A 337 -5.17 13.75 -2.92
C PRO A 337 -4.77 12.46 -2.22
N THR A 338 -5.58 11.42 -2.42
CA THR A 338 -5.46 10.16 -1.68
C THR A 338 -5.61 8.96 -2.62
N MET A 339 -5.22 7.79 -2.13
CA MET A 339 -5.33 6.53 -2.84
C MET A 339 -5.74 5.42 -1.88
N SER A 340 -6.52 4.46 -2.36
CA SER A 340 -6.81 3.25 -1.59
C SER A 340 -5.66 2.26 -1.73
N VAL A 341 -5.06 1.84 -0.62
CA VAL A 341 -4.04 0.77 -0.56
C VAL A 341 -4.65 -0.52 -0.05
N TYR A 342 -4.32 -1.62 -0.71
CA TYR A 342 -4.87 -2.95 -0.46
C TYR A 342 -3.90 -4.02 -0.96
N GLY A 343 -4.17 -5.27 -0.62
CA GLY A 343 -3.36 -6.40 -1.07
C GLY A 343 -3.45 -7.57 -0.10
N SER A 344 -2.66 -8.59 -0.36
CA SER A 344 -2.72 -9.87 0.35
C SER A 344 -1.78 -9.95 1.54
N SER A 345 -2.12 -10.82 2.47
CA SER A 345 -1.39 -11.06 3.69
C SER A 345 -1.08 -12.53 3.86
N TYR A 346 0.04 -12.82 4.51
CA TYR A 346 0.33 -14.15 5.04
C TYR A 346 -0.54 -14.37 6.26
N ILE A 347 -1.41 -15.37 6.20
CA ILE A 347 -2.35 -15.73 7.26
C ILE A 347 -1.97 -17.12 7.76
N VAL A 348 -1.68 -17.23 9.05
CA VAL A 348 -1.40 -18.52 9.70
C VAL A 348 -2.72 -19.09 10.21
N LEU A 349 -3.07 -20.28 9.72
CA LEU A 349 -4.28 -20.97 10.16
C LEU A 349 -4.03 -21.73 11.45
N ARG A 350 -5.10 -21.87 12.25
CA ARG A 350 -5.02 -22.50 13.57
C ARG A 350 -4.62 -23.97 13.47
N SER A 351 -3.56 -24.35 14.18
CA SER A 351 -3.05 -25.73 14.25
C SER A 351 -2.46 -25.99 15.65
N ASP A 352 -1.67 -27.06 15.81
CA ASP A 352 -0.85 -27.21 17.02
C ASP A 352 0.25 -26.14 17.09
N GLU A 353 0.73 -25.87 18.30
CA GLU A 353 1.68 -24.79 18.62
C GLU A 353 2.99 -24.90 17.83
N THR A 354 3.47 -26.13 17.58
CA THR A 354 4.71 -26.37 16.86
C THR A 354 4.56 -26.00 15.38
N ARG A 355 3.46 -26.43 14.74
CA ARG A 355 3.15 -26.04 13.34
C ARG A 355 2.89 -24.54 13.22
N GLN A 356 2.20 -23.92 14.18
CA GLN A 356 1.97 -22.46 14.17
C GLN A 356 3.29 -21.68 14.28
N LEU A 357 4.21 -22.12 15.15
CA LEU A 357 5.53 -21.49 15.24
C LEU A 357 6.34 -21.70 13.94
N ALA A 358 6.34 -22.90 13.38
CA ALA A 358 7.00 -23.17 12.09
C ALA A 358 6.44 -22.29 10.96
N ALA A 359 5.13 -22.14 10.88
CA ALA A 359 4.44 -21.25 9.95
C ALA A 359 4.81 -19.78 10.17
N TRP A 360 4.81 -19.30 11.41
CA TRP A 360 5.26 -17.95 11.75
C TRP A 360 6.71 -17.71 11.34
N LEU A 361 7.63 -18.65 11.59
CA LEU A 361 9.04 -18.49 11.24
C LEU A 361 9.26 -18.42 9.72
N PHE A 362 8.49 -19.17 8.94
CA PHE A 362 8.44 -19.03 7.48
C PHE A 362 7.95 -17.62 7.08
N VAL A 363 6.83 -17.16 7.63
CA VAL A 363 6.29 -15.81 7.36
C VAL A 363 7.31 -14.73 7.72
N ARG A 364 7.93 -14.81 8.90
CA ARG A 364 8.98 -13.89 9.34
C ARG A 364 10.15 -13.84 8.36
N TRP A 365 10.58 -15.00 7.86
CA TRP A 365 11.65 -15.09 6.86
C TRP A 365 11.26 -14.46 5.53
N MET A 366 10.02 -14.67 5.05
CA MET A 366 9.51 -14.03 3.83
C MET A 366 9.45 -12.50 3.93
N LEU A 367 9.38 -11.96 5.15
CA LEU A 367 9.32 -10.53 5.46
C LEU A 367 10.69 -9.89 5.75
N SER A 368 11.78 -10.63 5.57
CA SER A 368 13.11 -10.02 5.65
C SER A 368 13.31 -9.02 4.51
N PRO A 369 14.06 -7.90 4.74
CA PRO A 369 14.19 -6.85 3.74
C PRO A 369 14.74 -7.33 2.39
N ASP A 370 15.64 -8.31 2.37
CA ASP A 370 16.23 -8.84 1.14
C ASP A 370 15.24 -9.70 0.33
N ARG A 371 14.34 -10.44 0.99
CA ARG A 371 13.28 -11.22 0.32
C ARG A 371 12.20 -10.30 -0.21
N GLN A 372 11.85 -9.27 0.54
CA GLN A 372 10.95 -8.21 0.10
C GLN A 372 11.54 -7.39 -1.05
N ALA A 373 12.86 -7.14 -1.07
CA ALA A 373 13.51 -6.46 -2.20
C ALA A 373 13.39 -7.26 -3.49
N ARG A 374 13.61 -8.59 -3.44
CA ARG A 374 13.39 -9.48 -4.59
C ARG A 374 11.94 -9.48 -5.05
N TRP A 375 10.99 -9.41 -4.11
CA TRP A 375 9.56 -9.30 -4.42
C TRP A 375 9.26 -8.02 -5.20
N VAL A 376 9.64 -6.86 -4.66
CA VAL A 376 9.45 -5.56 -5.31
C VAL A 376 10.08 -5.52 -6.71
N GLN A 377 11.32 -6.02 -6.84
CA GLN A 377 12.02 -6.05 -8.14
C GLN A 377 11.33 -6.91 -9.20
N THR A 378 10.59 -7.94 -8.77
CA THR A 378 9.93 -8.88 -9.68
C THR A 378 8.51 -8.43 -10.03
N THR A 379 7.78 -7.91 -9.05
CA THR A 379 6.33 -7.66 -9.16
C THR A 379 6.01 -6.17 -9.32
N GLY A 380 6.92 -5.29 -8.92
CA GLY A 380 6.69 -3.85 -8.88
C GLY A 380 5.71 -3.40 -7.79
N MET A 381 5.36 -4.27 -6.84
CA MET A 381 4.49 -3.93 -5.72
C MET A 381 5.17 -2.98 -4.73
N PHE A 382 4.42 -2.49 -3.75
CA PHE A 382 5.00 -1.62 -2.73
C PHE A 382 6.02 -2.37 -1.86
N PRO A 383 7.09 -1.69 -1.45
CA PRO A 383 7.94 -2.19 -0.38
C PRO A 383 7.17 -2.09 0.94
N LEU A 384 7.10 -3.21 1.68
CA LEU A 384 6.36 -3.25 2.93
C LEU A 384 7.07 -2.51 4.08
N ARG A 385 8.39 -2.35 3.95
CA ARG A 385 9.30 -1.84 4.98
C ARG A 385 10.20 -0.73 4.42
N SER A 386 10.58 0.23 5.26
CA SER A 386 11.46 1.34 4.86
C SER A 386 12.85 0.84 4.48
N LEU A 387 13.40 -0.15 5.20
CA LEU A 387 14.69 -0.77 4.85
C LEU A 387 14.69 -1.42 3.46
N THR A 388 13.54 -1.91 2.97
CA THR A 388 13.44 -2.50 1.63
C THR A 388 13.67 -1.45 0.54
N LEU A 389 13.24 -0.20 0.76
CA LEU A 389 13.45 0.90 -0.21
C LEU A 389 14.93 1.10 -0.56
N ASN A 390 15.81 0.94 0.43
CA ASN A 390 17.26 1.10 0.23
C ASN A 390 17.85 -0.01 -0.65
N LEU A 391 17.25 -1.20 -0.65
CA LEU A 391 17.72 -2.37 -1.39
C LEU A 391 17.22 -2.40 -2.84
N VAL A 392 16.28 -1.52 -3.19
CA VAL A 392 15.65 -1.47 -4.52
C VAL A 392 15.95 -0.15 -5.26
N ALA A 393 17.06 0.52 -4.92
CA ALA A 393 17.44 1.80 -5.53
C ALA A 393 17.60 1.74 -7.06
N ASP A 394 18.17 0.65 -7.58
CA ASP A 394 18.32 0.44 -9.03
C ASP A 394 16.95 0.28 -9.72
N TYR A 395 16.04 -0.47 -9.08
CA TYR A 395 14.66 -0.60 -9.55
C TYR A 395 13.95 0.76 -9.54
N ALA A 396 14.07 1.52 -8.44
CA ALA A 396 13.49 2.87 -8.35
C ALA A 396 13.98 3.80 -9.47
N THR A 397 15.26 3.69 -9.85
CA THR A 397 15.86 4.49 -10.93
C THR A 397 15.30 4.10 -12.30
N ALA A 398 15.08 2.80 -12.54
CA ALA A 398 14.53 2.30 -13.79
C ALA A 398 13.01 2.50 -13.92
N HIS A 399 12.30 2.70 -12.80
CA HIS A 399 10.84 2.76 -12.74
C HIS A 399 10.33 4.06 -12.07
N PRO A 400 10.47 5.23 -12.71
CA PRO A 400 10.11 6.52 -12.10
C PRO A 400 8.62 6.64 -11.74
N GLN A 401 7.73 5.95 -12.45
CA GLN A 401 6.30 5.93 -12.14
C GLN A 401 6.04 5.24 -10.80
N TRP A 402 6.69 4.10 -10.54
CA TRP A 402 6.64 3.41 -9.25
C TRP A 402 7.11 4.31 -8.10
N VAL A 403 8.17 5.11 -8.31
CA VAL A 403 8.64 6.09 -7.33
C VAL A 403 7.58 7.13 -7.01
N GLY A 404 6.81 7.58 -7.99
CA GLY A 404 5.68 8.50 -7.79
C GLY A 404 4.63 7.91 -6.83
N ALA A 405 4.25 6.65 -7.04
CA ALA A 405 3.32 5.94 -6.16
C ALA A 405 3.88 5.75 -4.74
N VAL A 406 5.15 5.39 -4.60
CA VAL A 406 5.81 5.22 -3.28
C VAL A 406 5.82 6.54 -2.51
N LYS A 407 6.11 7.66 -3.17
CA LYS A 407 6.09 8.99 -2.55
C LYS A 407 4.70 9.42 -2.09
N ALA A 408 3.64 8.88 -2.70
CA ALA A 408 2.26 9.15 -2.32
C ALA A 408 1.76 8.30 -1.13
N LEU A 409 2.51 7.30 -0.67
CA LEU A 409 2.10 6.45 0.45
C LEU A 409 1.66 7.19 1.72
N PRO A 410 2.26 8.34 2.12
CA PRO A 410 1.79 9.07 3.29
C PRO A 410 0.35 9.59 3.21
N SER A 411 -0.22 9.75 2.01
CA SER A 411 -1.63 10.15 1.84
C SER A 411 -2.57 8.97 1.59
N ALA A 412 -2.05 7.74 1.57
CA ALA A 412 -2.82 6.54 1.29
C ALA A 412 -3.74 6.13 2.45
N GLN A 413 -4.87 5.53 2.12
CA GLN A 413 -5.84 4.99 3.08
C GLN A 413 -6.04 3.49 2.86
N GLY A 414 -6.13 2.74 3.94
CA GLY A 414 -6.47 1.31 3.90
C GLY A 414 -7.97 1.10 3.65
N THR A 415 -8.33 -0.16 3.43
CA THR A 415 -9.73 -0.57 3.31
C THR A 415 -10.42 -0.69 4.67
N PRO A 416 -11.77 -0.65 4.72
CA PRO A 416 -12.55 -1.01 5.89
C PRO A 416 -12.13 -2.35 6.51
N ARG A 417 -12.00 -2.36 7.84
CA ARG A 417 -11.46 -3.50 8.59
C ARG A 417 -12.54 -4.41 9.15
N TYR A 418 -13.37 -4.99 8.27
CA TYR A 418 -14.45 -5.91 8.62
C TYR A 418 -14.45 -7.13 7.70
N ALA A 419 -14.78 -8.31 8.24
CA ALA A 419 -14.94 -9.54 7.46
C ALA A 419 -15.95 -9.38 6.30
N SER A 420 -17.00 -8.60 6.53
CA SER A 420 -18.04 -8.29 5.54
C SER A 420 -17.54 -7.41 4.39
N TRP A 421 -16.37 -6.77 4.50
CA TRP A 421 -15.81 -5.94 3.43
C TRP A 421 -15.63 -6.71 2.12
N ARG A 422 -15.35 -8.02 2.19
CA ARG A 422 -15.26 -8.91 1.02
C ARG A 422 -16.51 -8.85 0.13
N LEU A 423 -17.68 -8.63 0.73
CA LEU A 423 -18.98 -8.48 0.05
C LEU A 423 -19.32 -7.01 -0.18
N ILE A 424 -19.13 -6.16 0.84
CA ILE A 424 -19.57 -4.76 0.78
C ILE A 424 -18.80 -3.95 -0.28
N ARG A 425 -17.54 -4.30 -0.57
CA ARG A 425 -16.80 -3.70 -1.68
C ARG A 425 -17.48 -3.93 -3.03
N LEU A 426 -18.18 -5.06 -3.23
CA LEU A 426 -18.90 -5.35 -4.46
C LEU A 426 -20.13 -4.44 -4.60
N VAL A 427 -20.86 -4.20 -3.51
CA VAL A 427 -21.97 -3.22 -3.47
C VAL A 427 -21.47 -1.82 -3.85
N LEU A 428 -20.28 -1.45 -3.38
CA LEU A 428 -19.63 -0.19 -3.75
C LEU A 428 -19.31 -0.12 -5.26
N GLY A 429 -18.72 -1.17 -5.83
CA GLY A 429 -18.45 -1.24 -7.27
C GLY A 429 -19.74 -1.16 -8.12
N ASP A 430 -20.78 -1.90 -7.73
CA ASP A 430 -22.07 -1.93 -8.43
C ASP A 430 -22.81 -0.59 -8.36
N GLY A 431 -22.85 0.04 -7.19
CA GLY A 431 -23.42 1.38 -7.02
C GLY A 431 -22.66 2.44 -7.82
N PHE A 432 -21.33 2.35 -7.85
CA PHE A 432 -20.51 3.23 -8.67
C PHE A 432 -20.77 3.03 -10.16
N ASN A 433 -20.87 1.78 -10.63
CA ASN A 433 -21.25 1.49 -12.01
C ASN A 433 -22.64 2.05 -12.36
N TYR A 434 -23.62 1.90 -11.46
CA TYR A 434 -24.97 2.39 -11.66
C TYR A 434 -25.02 3.92 -11.88
N THR A 435 -24.07 4.66 -11.28
CA THR A 435 -23.95 6.12 -11.41
C THR A 435 -23.80 6.56 -12.87
N PHE A 436 -23.13 5.76 -13.71
CA PHE A 436 -22.83 6.10 -15.10
C PHE A 436 -23.96 5.73 -16.09
N ARG A 437 -25.11 5.26 -15.60
CA ARG A 437 -26.26 5.02 -16.48
C ARG A 437 -26.80 6.35 -17.03
N PHE A 438 -27.13 6.36 -18.32
CA PHE A 438 -27.64 7.55 -19.01
C PHE A 438 -28.94 8.10 -18.39
N ASN A 439 -29.77 7.23 -17.81
CA ASN A 439 -31.05 7.62 -17.21
C ASN A 439 -30.95 8.03 -15.74
N VAL A 440 -29.75 8.14 -15.18
CA VAL A 440 -29.52 8.62 -13.81
C VAL A 440 -29.05 10.07 -13.90
N PRO A 441 -29.80 11.07 -13.42
CA PRO A 441 -29.33 12.44 -13.32
C PRO A 441 -28.27 12.61 -12.22
N ALA A 442 -27.33 13.53 -12.38
CA ALA A 442 -26.33 13.86 -11.34
C ALA A 442 -26.94 14.27 -9.98
N GLY A 443 -28.16 14.83 -9.98
CA GLY A 443 -28.89 15.18 -8.76
C GLY A 443 -29.51 14.00 -8.01
N GLU A 444 -29.52 12.80 -8.59
CA GLU A 444 -30.16 11.60 -8.02
C GLU A 444 -29.15 10.59 -7.45
N THR A 445 -27.85 10.93 -7.42
CA THR A 445 -26.78 10.04 -6.90
C THR A 445 -26.96 9.68 -5.42
N ALA A 446 -27.66 10.51 -4.63
CA ALA A 446 -28.03 10.21 -3.26
C ALA A 446 -28.94 8.96 -3.15
N GLY A 447 -29.80 8.71 -4.14
CA GLY A 447 -30.65 7.51 -4.16
C GLY A 447 -29.83 6.23 -4.26
N ILE A 448 -28.76 6.25 -5.06
CA ILE A 448 -27.83 5.12 -5.21
C ILE A 448 -27.17 4.80 -3.87
N LEU A 449 -26.64 5.81 -3.18
CA LEU A 449 -26.01 5.63 -1.87
C LEU A 449 -27.01 5.11 -0.80
N ALA A 450 -28.27 5.56 -0.87
CA ALA A 450 -29.33 5.06 0.01
C ALA A 450 -29.66 3.58 -0.25
N ASP A 451 -29.66 3.16 -1.51
CA ASP A 451 -29.87 1.76 -1.89
C ASP A 451 -28.65 0.88 -1.51
N MET A 452 -27.43 1.42 -1.61
CA MET A 452 -26.22 0.77 -1.10
C MET A 452 -26.31 0.55 0.42
N ASP A 453 -26.72 1.55 1.20
CA ASP A 453 -26.92 1.41 2.65
C ASP A 453 -27.95 0.31 2.97
N ARG A 454 -29.07 0.27 2.25
CA ARG A 454 -30.09 -0.79 2.43
C ARG A 454 -29.53 -2.18 2.13
N THR A 455 -28.79 -2.29 1.02
CA THR A 455 -28.17 -3.55 0.60
C THR A 455 -27.16 -4.04 1.64
N VAL A 456 -26.36 -3.13 2.20
CA VAL A 456 -25.40 -3.47 3.27
C VAL A 456 -26.11 -3.94 4.53
N GLN A 457 -27.19 -3.28 4.93
CA GLN A 457 -28.01 -3.72 6.06
C GLN A 457 -28.58 -5.13 5.86
N ASP A 458 -28.87 -5.53 4.63
CA ASP A 458 -29.33 -6.89 4.33
C ASP A 458 -28.19 -7.92 4.30
N LEU A 459 -26.98 -7.53 3.91
CA LEU A 459 -25.81 -8.41 3.83
C LEU A 459 -25.07 -8.62 5.16
N VAL A 460 -25.24 -7.72 6.13
CA VAL A 460 -24.56 -7.75 7.44
C VAL A 460 -25.49 -8.25 8.56
N LYS A 461 -26.74 -8.60 8.25
CA LYS A 461 -27.61 -9.42 9.12
C LYS A 461 -27.08 -10.84 9.20
#